data_AF-A0A453CZM4-F1
#
_entry.id   AF-A0A453CZM4-F1
#
_cell.length_a   1.000
_cell.length_b   1.000
_cell.length_c   1.000
_cell.angle_alpha   90.00
_cell.angle_beta   90.00
_cell.angle_gamma   90.00
#
_symmetry.space_group_name_H-M   'P 1'
#
loop_
_entity.id
_entity.type
_entity.pdbx_description
1 polymer ?
#
loop_
_entity_poly.entity_id
_entity_poly.type
_entity_poly.pdbx_seq_one_letter_code
_entity_poly.pdbx_strand_id
1 'polypeptide(L)'
;NIRVAGEAGTMGAGRFSSLLWDAARLSPVELLLTLPRNLEVSCMEVTLPSFHRATSMDLRARELHLTVWAKPYGSLNGYYVPFRSLERLSLSGCHIDLATFIPFCQRLRVLRLNTTGLVDMSNITVHSASLEELVVEHGNRWTGRTRTHISVDSPVLKQLTASFHACGNIGVSILAPMLDKVWWRCSYAKPIYGLGLWGLSEVGFNTNAGRGACVQLPSVHVLSLHISPVQDSVSFPNAELSFEAEIDKHMVTNFSGLDLHLS
;
A
#
# COMPACT_ATOMS: atom_id res chain seq x y z
N ASN A 1 -6.15 16.85 -17.10
CA ASN A 1 -6.61 17.03 -15.70
C ASN A 1 -8.12 16.93 -15.71
N ILE A 2 -8.70 15.79 -15.33
CA ILE A 2 -10.16 15.61 -15.33
C ILE A 2 -10.63 15.92 -13.91
N ARG A 3 -11.20 17.11 -13.73
CA ARG A 3 -11.86 17.50 -12.49
C ARG A 3 -13.35 17.34 -12.72
N VAL A 4 -13.97 16.42 -11.98
CA VAL A 4 -15.43 16.37 -11.90
C VAL A 4 -15.85 17.54 -11.01
N ALA A 5 -16.48 18.56 -11.59
CA ALA A 5 -17.02 19.68 -10.84
C ALA A 5 -18.10 19.14 -9.88
N GLY A 6 -18.00 19.53 -8.60
CA GLY A 6 -18.97 19.18 -7.58
C GLY A 6 -20.26 19.96 -7.77
N GLU A 7 -21.09 19.54 -8.71
CA GLU A 7 -22.53 19.74 -8.56
C GLU A 7 -23.04 18.72 -7.54
N ALA A 8 -23.96 19.14 -6.67
CA ALA A 8 -24.61 18.30 -5.67
C ALA A 8 -25.55 17.26 -6.33
N GLY A 9 -24.98 16.38 -7.14
CA GLY A 9 -25.67 15.35 -7.90
C GLY A 9 -24.93 14.02 -7.78
N THR A 10 -25.69 12.96 -7.52
CA THR A 10 -25.20 11.59 -7.47
C THR A 10 -24.65 11.19 -8.86
N MET A 11 -23.34 10.99 -8.99
CA MET A 11 -22.77 10.45 -10.22
C MET A 11 -22.91 8.93 -10.21
N GLY A 12 -23.81 8.39 -11.03
CA GLY A 12 -23.97 6.94 -11.18
C GLY A 12 -22.79 6.29 -11.92
N ALA A 13 -22.54 5.00 -11.65
CA ALA A 13 -21.41 4.23 -12.19
C ALA A 13 -21.33 4.27 -13.73
N GLY A 14 -22.48 4.28 -14.41
CA GLY A 14 -22.54 4.37 -15.87
C GLY A 14 -22.01 5.69 -16.45
N ARG A 15 -22.35 6.83 -15.83
CA ARG A 15 -21.86 8.15 -16.28
C ARG A 15 -20.35 8.28 -16.07
N PHE A 16 -19.87 7.81 -14.94
CA PHE A 16 -18.44 7.80 -14.64
C PHE A 16 -17.67 6.85 -15.56
N SER A 17 -18.22 5.66 -15.86
CA SER A 17 -17.65 4.74 -16.84
C SER A 17 -17.53 5.40 -18.21
N SER A 18 -18.58 6.07 -18.69
CA SER A 18 -18.56 6.82 -19.95
C SER A 18 -17.46 7.88 -19.96
N LEU A 19 -17.32 8.66 -18.87
CA LEU A 19 -16.26 9.66 -18.73
C LEU A 19 -14.87 9.04 -18.84
N LEU A 20 -14.62 7.89 -18.22
CA LEU A 20 -13.34 7.19 -18.34
C LEU A 20 -13.09 6.70 -19.76
N TRP A 21 -14.10 6.15 -20.43
CA TRP A 21 -13.99 5.72 -21.82
C TRP A 21 -13.69 6.91 -22.74
N ASP A 22 -14.33 8.05 -22.51
CA ASP A 22 -14.10 9.28 -23.25
C ASP A 22 -12.66 9.80 -23.02
N ALA A 23 -12.20 9.76 -21.77
CA ALA A 23 -10.83 10.08 -21.40
C ALA A 23 -9.80 9.15 -22.06
N ALA A 24 -10.10 7.84 -22.14
CA ALA A 24 -9.23 6.87 -22.80
C ALA A 24 -9.08 7.15 -24.30
N ARG A 25 -10.14 7.63 -24.97
CA ARG A 25 -10.09 8.04 -26.38
C ARG A 25 -9.17 9.24 -26.61
N LEU A 26 -8.96 10.09 -25.61
CA LEU A 26 -7.99 11.18 -25.68
C LEU A 26 -6.52 10.71 -25.62
N SER A 27 -6.27 9.42 -25.33
CA SER A 27 -4.94 8.83 -25.22
C SER A 27 -3.95 9.68 -24.40
N PRO A 28 -4.29 9.98 -23.13
CA PRO A 28 -3.43 10.78 -22.28
C PRO A 28 -2.12 10.04 -21.96
N VAL A 29 -1.02 10.80 -21.87
CA VAL A 29 0.25 10.32 -21.31
C VAL A 29 0.18 10.28 -19.78
N GLU A 30 -0.49 11.27 -19.19
CA GLU A 30 -0.70 11.35 -17.75
C GLU A 30 -2.19 11.48 -17.44
N LEU A 31 -2.71 10.53 -16.66
CA LEU A 31 -4.07 10.55 -16.18
C LEU A 31 -4.08 10.95 -14.71
N LEU A 32 -4.62 12.14 -14.43
CA LEU A 32 -4.97 12.57 -13.09
C LEU A 32 -6.48 12.62 -12.97
N LEU A 33 -7.01 11.77 -12.08
CA LEU A 33 -8.43 11.68 -11.76
C LEU A 33 -8.61 11.94 -10.27
N THR A 34 -9.41 12.95 -9.94
CA THR A 34 -9.73 13.25 -8.54
C THR A 34 -11.22 13.41 -8.40
N LEU A 35 -11.83 12.52 -7.62
CA LEU A 35 -13.24 12.59 -7.27
C LEU A 35 -13.44 13.49 -6.04
N PRO A 36 -14.43 14.39 -6.06
CA PRO A 36 -14.78 15.22 -4.91
C PRO A 36 -15.11 14.36 -3.68
N ARG A 37 -14.62 14.77 -2.49
CA ARG A 37 -14.89 14.07 -1.22
C ARG A 37 -16.37 14.09 -0.80
N ASN A 38 -17.11 15.07 -1.32
CA ASN A 38 -18.51 15.34 -1.01
C ASN A 38 -19.48 14.61 -1.96
N LEU A 39 -18.96 13.94 -3.00
CA LEU A 39 -19.82 13.07 -3.78
C LEU A 39 -20.23 11.91 -2.87
N GLU A 40 -21.53 11.77 -2.61
CA GLU A 40 -22.13 10.57 -1.99
C GLU A 40 -21.96 9.40 -2.96
N VAL A 41 -20.74 8.89 -3.04
CA VAL A 41 -20.44 7.68 -3.79
C VAL A 41 -20.72 6.52 -2.87
N SER A 42 -21.94 5.97 -2.95
CA SER A 42 -22.11 4.55 -2.65
C SER A 42 -21.11 3.77 -3.53
N CYS A 43 -20.29 2.90 -2.93
CA CYS A 43 -19.34 2.01 -3.60
C CYS A 43 -19.60 1.85 -5.11
N MET A 44 -18.82 2.55 -5.94
CA MET A 44 -18.95 2.49 -7.40
C MET A 44 -18.03 1.40 -7.94
N GLU A 45 -18.59 0.40 -8.60
CA GLU A 45 -17.83 -0.55 -9.39
C GLU A 45 -17.72 -0.06 -10.84
N VAL A 46 -16.48 0.11 -11.31
CA VAL A 46 -16.20 0.74 -12.60
C VAL A 46 -15.09 -0.01 -13.32
N THR A 47 -15.36 -0.37 -14.57
CA THR A 47 -14.34 -0.97 -15.44
C THR A 47 -13.37 0.11 -15.93
N LEU A 48 -12.09 -0.07 -15.65
CA LEU A 48 -11.02 0.80 -16.11
C LEU A 48 -10.72 0.53 -17.59
N PRO A 49 -10.86 1.52 -18.49
CA PRO A 49 -10.54 1.37 -19.90
C PRO A 49 -9.03 1.32 -20.14
N SER A 50 -8.62 0.86 -21.33
CA SER A 50 -7.21 0.72 -21.69
C SER A 50 -6.56 2.07 -22.01
N PHE A 51 -5.65 2.51 -21.16
CA PHE A 51 -4.84 3.72 -21.40
C PHE A 51 -3.47 3.34 -22.00
N HIS A 52 -3.44 3.09 -23.31
CA HIS A 52 -2.27 2.55 -24.02
C HIS A 52 -1.02 3.44 -23.99
N ARG A 53 -1.20 4.76 -23.99
CA ARG A 53 -0.12 5.75 -23.99
C ARG A 53 0.22 6.26 -22.59
N ALA A 54 -0.60 5.94 -21.58
CA ALA A 54 -0.39 6.47 -20.25
C ALA A 54 0.87 5.86 -19.63
N THR A 55 1.78 6.72 -19.21
CA THR A 55 2.97 6.37 -18.43
C THR A 55 2.77 6.67 -16.94
N SER A 56 1.81 7.53 -16.61
CA SER A 56 1.44 7.86 -15.22
C SER A 56 -0.06 7.89 -15.02
N MET A 57 -0.52 7.27 -13.94
CA MET A 57 -1.90 7.28 -13.50
C MET A 57 -1.97 7.62 -12.00
N ASP A 58 -2.73 8.65 -11.66
CA ASP A 58 -3.03 9.03 -10.27
C ASP A 58 -4.55 9.11 -10.11
N LEU A 59 -5.10 8.14 -9.39
CA LEU A 59 -6.53 7.95 -9.17
C LEU A 59 -6.84 8.19 -7.71
N ARG A 60 -7.61 9.25 -7.43
CA ARG A 60 -7.97 9.65 -6.07
C ARG A 60 -9.48 9.67 -5.92
N ALA A 61 -9.98 8.85 -5.01
CA ALA A 61 -11.38 8.72 -4.67
C ALA A 61 -11.55 8.52 -3.16
N ARG A 62 -12.80 8.53 -2.69
CA ARG A 62 -13.13 8.16 -1.31
C ARG A 62 -13.39 6.66 -1.18
N GLU A 63 -14.11 6.12 -2.15
CA GLU A 63 -14.52 4.71 -2.24
C GLU A 63 -14.83 4.37 -3.71
N LEU A 64 -13.87 3.77 -4.42
CA LEU A 64 -14.01 3.39 -5.83
C LEU A 64 -13.45 2.00 -6.05
N HIS A 65 -14.27 1.08 -6.55
CA HIS A 65 -13.85 -0.26 -6.94
C HIS A 65 -13.59 -0.28 -8.44
N LEU A 66 -12.33 -0.54 -8.79
CA LEU A 66 -11.88 -0.62 -10.17
C LEU A 66 -11.74 -2.08 -10.56
N THR A 67 -12.32 -2.43 -11.70
CA THR A 67 -12.11 -3.72 -12.35
C THR A 67 -11.42 -3.51 -13.69
N VAL A 68 -10.67 -4.50 -14.15
CA VAL A 68 -10.00 -4.45 -15.46
C VAL A 68 -10.56 -5.53 -16.35
N TRP A 69 -10.75 -5.21 -17.62
CA TRP A 69 -11.15 -6.22 -18.60
C TRP A 69 -10.01 -7.21 -18.82
N ALA A 70 -10.12 -8.37 -18.17
CA ALA A 70 -9.13 -9.43 -18.16
C ALA A 70 -9.07 -10.28 -19.44
N LYS A 71 -9.74 -9.89 -20.53
CA LYS A 71 -9.64 -10.63 -21.79
C LYS A 71 -8.42 -10.14 -22.57
N PRO A 72 -7.31 -10.90 -22.64
CA PRO A 72 -6.36 -10.71 -23.71
C PRO A 72 -7.13 -10.95 -25.01
N TYR A 73 -7.50 -9.88 -25.72
CA TYR A 73 -7.95 -10.05 -27.08
C TYR A 73 -6.75 -10.59 -27.85
N GLY A 74 -6.80 -11.88 -28.18
CA GLY A 74 -6.12 -12.42 -29.32
C GLY A 74 -6.74 -11.80 -30.57
N SER A 75 -6.38 -10.55 -30.85
CA SER A 75 -6.52 -10.05 -32.21
C SER A 75 -5.50 -10.80 -33.06
N LEU A 76 -5.85 -11.11 -34.30
CA LEU A 76 -5.12 -11.96 -35.25
C LEU A 76 -3.62 -11.62 -35.48
N ASN A 77 -3.07 -10.59 -34.82
CA ASN A 77 -1.67 -10.14 -34.92
C ASN A 77 -0.97 -9.83 -33.58
N GLY A 78 -1.43 -10.35 -32.44
CA GLY A 78 -0.64 -10.33 -31.19
C GLY A 78 -1.42 -10.09 -29.90
N TYR A 79 -0.80 -10.43 -28.77
CA TYR A 79 -1.33 -10.19 -27.43
C TYR A 79 -1.39 -8.69 -27.13
N TYR A 80 -2.60 -8.13 -27.05
CA TYR A 80 -2.82 -6.77 -26.57
C TYR A 80 -2.72 -6.73 -25.05
N VAL A 81 -1.73 -6.00 -24.52
CA VAL A 81 -1.54 -5.80 -23.08
C VAL A 81 -2.03 -4.39 -22.74
N PRO A 82 -3.18 -4.25 -22.07
CA PRO A 82 -3.64 -2.94 -21.62
C PRO A 82 -2.59 -2.38 -20.64
N PHE A 83 -2.32 -1.07 -20.63
CA PHE A 83 -1.37 -0.42 -19.70
C PHE A 83 0.13 -0.78 -19.85
N ARG A 84 0.58 -1.36 -20.97
CA ARG A 84 2.01 -1.69 -21.21
C ARG A 84 2.99 -0.54 -20.94
N SER A 85 2.58 0.70 -21.21
CA SER A 85 3.43 1.90 -21.08
C SER A 85 3.47 2.46 -19.66
N LEU A 86 2.65 1.93 -18.74
CA LEU A 86 2.47 2.51 -17.41
C LEU A 86 3.71 2.28 -16.55
N GLU A 87 4.31 3.39 -16.10
CA GLU A 87 5.49 3.41 -15.24
C GLU A 87 5.16 3.81 -13.81
N ARG A 88 4.13 4.64 -13.61
CA ARG A 88 3.75 5.17 -12.30
C ARG A 88 2.25 4.98 -12.05
N LEU A 89 1.92 4.34 -10.95
CA LEU A 89 0.54 4.18 -10.48
C LEU A 89 0.41 4.72 -9.06
N SER A 90 -0.57 5.60 -8.85
CA SER A 90 -0.97 6.12 -7.55
C SER A 90 -2.46 5.90 -7.36
N LEU A 91 -2.82 5.20 -6.29
CA LEU A 91 -4.20 4.89 -5.90
C LEU A 91 -4.45 5.44 -4.50
N SER A 92 -5.41 6.33 -4.36
CA SER A 92 -5.83 6.87 -3.07
C SER A 92 -7.33 6.67 -2.91
N GLY A 93 -7.75 5.87 -1.93
CA GLY A 93 -9.16 5.51 -1.70
C GLY A 93 -9.82 4.78 -2.89
N CYS A 94 -9.00 4.14 -3.73
CA CYS A 94 -9.40 3.27 -4.83
C CYS A 94 -8.97 1.84 -4.52
N HIS A 95 -9.84 0.87 -4.77
CA HIS A 95 -9.54 -0.55 -4.64
C HIS A 95 -9.47 -1.21 -6.02
N ILE A 96 -8.38 -1.91 -6.27
CA ILE A 96 -8.17 -2.74 -7.45
C ILE A 96 -7.44 -4.00 -6.99
N ASP A 97 -7.78 -5.14 -7.56
CA ASP A 97 -7.01 -6.35 -7.32
C ASP A 97 -5.64 -6.24 -8.03
N LEU A 98 -4.61 -5.97 -7.24
CA LEU A 98 -3.25 -5.77 -7.73
C LEU A 98 -2.65 -7.04 -8.33
N ALA A 99 -3.04 -8.23 -7.83
CA ALA A 99 -2.52 -9.49 -8.33
C ALA A 99 -2.97 -9.75 -9.78
N THR A 100 -4.16 -9.28 -10.15
CA THR A 100 -4.67 -9.35 -11.51
C THR A 100 -4.32 -8.13 -12.35
N PHE A 101 -4.13 -6.96 -11.75
CA PHE A 101 -3.81 -5.73 -12.49
C PHE A 101 -2.35 -5.58 -12.90
N ILE A 102 -1.41 -5.88 -11.99
CA ILE A 102 0.02 -5.65 -12.21
C ILE A 102 0.60 -6.44 -13.40
N PRO A 103 0.15 -7.68 -13.71
CA PRO A 103 0.60 -8.38 -14.92
C PRO A 103 0.41 -7.60 -16.23
N PHE A 104 -0.52 -6.65 -16.27
CA PHE A 104 -0.74 -5.77 -17.42
C PHE A 104 0.28 -4.60 -17.48
N CYS A 105 0.90 -4.26 -16.36
CA CYS A 105 1.78 -3.10 -16.22
C CYS A 105 3.27 -3.52 -16.27
N GLN A 106 3.73 -4.00 -17.43
CA GLN A 106 5.08 -4.58 -17.59
C GLN A 106 6.24 -3.61 -17.28
N ARG A 107 5.99 -2.29 -17.35
CA ARG A 107 6.98 -1.23 -17.11
C ARG A 107 6.75 -0.49 -15.79
N LEU A 108 5.93 -1.02 -14.89
CA LEU A 108 5.58 -0.33 -13.64
C LEU A 108 6.82 -0.20 -12.75
N ARG A 109 7.28 1.03 -12.54
CA ARG A 109 8.45 1.36 -11.70
C ARG A 109 8.05 1.87 -10.34
N VAL A 110 6.94 2.60 -10.24
CA VAL A 110 6.47 3.21 -8.98
C VAL A 110 5.02 2.83 -8.74
N LEU A 111 4.77 2.26 -7.56
CA LEU A 111 3.42 1.94 -7.07
C LEU A 111 3.19 2.65 -5.74
N ARG A 112 2.16 3.50 -5.69
CA ARG A 112 1.74 4.21 -4.48
C ARG A 112 0.31 3.83 -4.15
N LEU A 113 0.12 3.30 -2.96
CA LEU A 113 -1.16 2.86 -2.42
C LEU A 113 -1.44 3.68 -1.17
N ASN A 114 -2.55 4.38 -1.16
CA ASN A 114 -3.04 5.10 0.00
C ASN A 114 -4.46 4.62 0.29
N THR A 115 -4.61 3.87 1.38
CA THR A 115 -5.87 3.22 1.74
C THR A 115 -6.65 4.06 2.76
N THR A 116 -6.42 5.37 2.83
CA THR A 116 -7.14 6.30 3.73
C THR A 116 -8.64 6.45 3.42
N GLY A 117 -9.15 5.69 2.45
CA GLY A 117 -10.57 5.60 2.10
C GLY A 117 -11.36 4.65 2.99
N LEU A 118 -12.61 4.36 2.59
CA LEU A 118 -13.51 3.43 3.29
C LEU A 118 -13.34 1.96 2.86
N VAL A 119 -12.54 1.71 1.81
CA VAL A 119 -12.34 0.36 1.29
C VAL A 119 -11.22 -0.34 2.05
N ASP A 120 -11.55 -1.48 2.66
CA ASP A 120 -10.56 -2.37 3.26
C ASP A 120 -9.64 -2.93 2.17
N MET A 121 -8.33 -2.71 2.33
CA MET A 121 -7.30 -3.26 1.45
C MET A 121 -6.37 -4.11 2.32
N SER A 122 -6.94 -5.17 2.89
CA SER A 122 -6.27 -6.04 3.86
C SER A 122 -5.25 -6.98 3.23
N ASN A 123 -5.38 -7.28 1.92
CA ASN A 123 -4.45 -8.11 1.17
C ASN A 123 -3.77 -7.32 0.06
N ILE A 124 -2.46 -7.10 0.20
CA ILE A 124 -1.64 -6.44 -0.81
C ILE A 124 -0.71 -7.49 -1.41
N THR A 125 -1.02 -7.89 -2.64
CA THR A 125 -0.22 -8.85 -3.39
C THR A 125 0.33 -8.17 -4.64
N VAL A 126 1.65 -8.05 -4.71
CA VAL A 126 2.37 -7.35 -5.77
C VAL A 126 3.42 -8.27 -6.36
N HIS A 127 3.22 -8.69 -7.61
CA HIS A 127 4.19 -9.46 -8.38
C HIS A 127 4.60 -8.64 -9.61
N SER A 128 5.77 -7.98 -9.54
CA SER A 128 6.26 -7.12 -10.64
C SER A 128 7.77 -7.25 -10.81
N ALA A 129 8.19 -7.62 -12.02
CA ALA A 129 9.60 -7.71 -12.36
C ALA A 129 10.31 -6.35 -12.52
N SER A 130 9.56 -5.25 -12.66
CA SER A 130 10.09 -3.91 -12.99
C SER A 130 9.89 -2.85 -11.91
N LEU A 131 9.24 -3.21 -10.80
CA LEU A 131 8.91 -2.27 -9.73
C LEU A 131 10.17 -1.87 -8.95
N GLU A 132 10.45 -0.57 -8.88
CA GLU A 132 11.61 0.00 -8.20
C GLU A 132 11.24 0.68 -6.87
N GLU A 133 10.02 1.22 -6.77
CA GLU A 133 9.50 1.93 -5.58
C GLU A 133 8.08 1.45 -5.23
N LEU A 134 7.88 1.05 -3.98
CA LEU A 134 6.59 0.73 -3.40
C LEU A 134 6.31 1.62 -2.19
N VAL A 135 5.21 2.37 -2.23
CA VAL A 135 4.72 3.17 -1.11
C VAL A 135 3.34 2.68 -0.72
N VAL A 136 3.15 2.32 0.54
CA VAL A 136 1.87 1.88 1.10
C VAL A 136 1.57 2.69 2.36
N GLU A 137 0.52 3.50 2.30
CA GLU A 137 0.04 4.31 3.42
C GLU A 137 -1.34 3.82 3.82
N HIS A 138 -1.45 3.15 4.95
CA HIS A 138 -2.72 2.69 5.46
C HIS A 138 -3.46 3.77 6.25
N GLY A 139 -4.76 3.91 5.98
CA GLY A 139 -5.66 4.81 6.69
C GLY A 139 -5.91 4.44 8.14
N ASN A 140 -6.08 5.45 8.99
CA ASN A 140 -6.38 5.31 10.42
C ASN A 140 -7.84 4.91 10.73
N ARG A 141 -8.63 4.47 9.74
CA ARG A 141 -10.08 4.26 9.95
C ARG A 141 -10.39 2.80 10.19
N TRP A 142 -10.70 2.56 11.45
CA TRP A 142 -11.21 1.34 12.08
C TRP A 142 -12.27 0.60 11.24
N THR A 143 -11.84 -0.44 10.53
CA THR A 143 -12.73 -1.53 10.08
C THR A 143 -12.16 -2.84 10.60
N GLY A 144 -12.85 -3.43 11.57
CA GLY A 144 -12.29 -4.43 12.48
C GLY A 144 -11.87 -5.76 11.86
N ARG A 145 -11.05 -6.50 12.64
CA ARG A 145 -10.69 -7.93 12.50
C ARG A 145 -10.01 -8.36 11.19
N THR A 146 -9.57 -7.46 10.33
CA THR A 146 -8.93 -7.86 9.08
C THR A 146 -7.46 -8.21 9.31
N ARG A 147 -7.08 -9.42 8.88
CA ARG A 147 -5.70 -9.90 8.86
C ARG A 147 -4.99 -9.18 7.73
N THR A 148 -3.95 -8.41 8.04
CA THR A 148 -3.16 -7.73 7.00
C THR A 148 -2.15 -8.70 6.42
N HIS A 149 -2.23 -8.98 5.12
CA HIS A 149 -1.26 -9.79 4.41
C HIS A 149 -0.59 -8.98 3.30
N ILE A 150 0.74 -8.94 3.33
CA ILE A 150 1.55 -8.20 2.36
C ILE A 150 2.51 -9.20 1.72
N SER A 151 2.34 -9.40 0.42
CA SER A 151 3.19 -10.25 -0.40
C SER A 151 3.76 -9.42 -1.53
N VAL A 152 5.06 -9.15 -1.50
CA VAL A 152 5.76 -8.39 -2.54
C VAL A 152 6.84 -9.27 -3.12
N ASP A 153 6.74 -9.52 -4.42
CA ASP A 153 7.75 -10.19 -5.21
C ASP A 153 8.19 -9.23 -6.30
N SER A 154 9.37 -8.65 -6.09
CA SER A 154 9.95 -7.74 -7.06
C SER A 154 11.47 -7.72 -6.95
N PRO A 155 12.18 -8.33 -7.92
CA PRO A 155 13.62 -8.51 -7.84
C PRO A 155 14.41 -7.20 -7.88
N VAL A 156 13.86 -6.15 -8.51
CA VAL A 156 14.53 -4.86 -8.74
C VAL A 156 14.05 -3.74 -7.81
N LEU A 157 13.23 -4.08 -6.80
CA LEU A 157 12.70 -3.12 -5.84
C LEU A 157 13.84 -2.54 -5.01
N LYS A 158 14.00 -1.22 -5.07
CA LYS A 158 15.03 -0.46 -4.34
C LYS A 158 14.45 0.14 -3.07
N GLN A 159 13.28 0.77 -3.20
CA GLN A 159 12.65 1.50 -2.10
C GLN A 159 11.30 0.91 -1.69
N LEU A 160 11.14 0.68 -0.39
CA LEU A 160 9.88 0.31 0.24
C LEU A 160 9.56 1.29 1.36
N THR A 161 8.36 1.85 1.33
CA THR A 161 7.81 2.71 2.38
C THR A 161 6.43 2.17 2.73
N ALA A 162 6.24 1.71 3.95
CA ALA A 162 5.00 1.05 4.33
C ALA A 162 4.57 1.46 5.75
N SER A 163 3.35 1.99 5.89
CA SER A 163 2.74 2.36 7.17
C SER A 163 1.41 1.62 7.31
N PHE A 164 1.27 0.86 8.39
CA PHE A 164 0.08 0.07 8.68
C PHE A 164 -0.44 0.32 10.09
N HIS A 165 -1.73 0.09 10.24
CA HIS A 165 -2.38 0.02 11.54
C HIS A 165 -2.99 -1.37 11.72
N ALA A 166 -2.29 -2.24 12.43
CA ALA A 166 -2.70 -3.62 12.65
C ALA A 166 -3.71 -3.73 13.80
N CYS A 167 -4.76 -4.53 13.60
CA CYS A 167 -5.75 -4.89 14.62
C CYS A 167 -5.71 -6.41 14.93
N GLY A 168 -4.62 -7.09 14.60
CA GLY A 168 -4.48 -8.55 14.74
C GLY A 168 -3.19 -9.05 14.09
N ASN A 169 -3.21 -10.29 13.58
CA ASN A 169 -2.06 -10.92 12.93
C ASN A 169 -1.70 -10.21 11.62
N ILE A 170 -0.45 -9.79 11.50
CA ILE A 170 0.18 -9.37 10.25
C ILE A 170 0.93 -10.56 9.63
N GLY A 171 0.91 -10.67 8.30
CA GLY A 171 1.74 -11.60 7.56
C GLY A 171 2.48 -10.85 6.46
N VAL A 172 3.82 -10.86 6.52
CA VAL A 172 4.67 -10.15 5.56
C VAL A 172 5.58 -11.14 4.86
N SER A 173 5.58 -11.11 3.53
CA SER A 173 6.51 -11.86 2.68
C SER A 173 7.04 -10.92 1.60
N ILE A 174 8.34 -10.62 1.65
CA ILE A 174 8.98 -9.68 0.74
C ILE A 174 10.20 -10.34 0.10
N LEU A 175 10.11 -10.58 -1.20
CA LEU A 175 11.18 -11.11 -2.04
C LEU A 175 11.71 -9.96 -2.90
N ALA A 176 12.64 -9.20 -2.33
CA ALA A 176 13.23 -8.02 -2.95
C ALA A 176 14.75 -7.93 -2.65
N PRO A 177 15.60 -8.69 -3.39
CA PRO A 177 17.04 -8.77 -3.15
C PRO A 177 17.80 -7.45 -3.39
N MET A 178 17.24 -6.50 -4.15
CA MET A 178 17.87 -5.21 -4.44
C MET A 178 17.42 -4.06 -3.50
N LEU A 179 16.68 -4.38 -2.44
CA LEU A 179 16.06 -3.41 -1.56
C LEU A 179 17.10 -2.69 -0.68
N ASP A 180 17.25 -1.37 -0.88
CA ASP A 180 18.23 -0.53 -0.17
C ASP A 180 17.57 0.36 0.90
N LYS A 181 16.42 0.96 0.55
CA LYS A 181 15.71 1.92 1.38
C LYS A 181 14.43 1.31 1.89
N VAL A 182 14.39 1.09 3.20
CA VAL A 182 13.24 0.56 3.89
C VAL A 182 12.78 1.58 4.91
N TRP A 183 11.49 1.89 4.87
CA TRP A 183 10.80 2.53 5.97
C TRP A 183 9.51 1.75 6.21
N TRP A 184 9.38 1.21 7.41
CA TRP A 184 8.30 0.37 7.83
C TRP A 184 7.78 0.89 9.16
N ARG A 185 6.46 0.98 9.28
CA ARG A 185 5.77 1.34 10.52
C ARG A 185 4.50 0.51 10.63
N CYS A 186 4.32 -0.14 11.76
CA CYS A 186 3.12 -0.90 12.07
C CYS A 186 2.68 -0.53 13.49
N SER A 187 1.58 0.20 13.60
CA SER A 187 0.97 0.57 14.88
C SER A 187 -0.14 -0.41 15.25
N TYR A 188 -0.29 -0.72 16.52
CA TYR A 188 -1.32 -1.62 17.04
C TYR A 188 -2.45 -0.85 17.71
N ALA A 189 -3.70 -1.27 17.44
CA ALA A 189 -4.88 -0.68 18.06
C ALA A 189 -4.91 -0.88 19.59
N LYS A 190 -4.37 -2.01 20.05
CA LYS A 190 -4.22 -2.36 21.46
C LYS A 190 -2.89 -3.12 21.62
N PRO A 191 -2.19 -2.97 22.75
CA PRO A 191 -1.04 -3.80 23.05
C PRO A 191 -1.49 -5.24 23.29
N ILE A 192 -1.35 -6.08 22.26
CA ILE A 192 -1.70 -7.52 22.31
C ILE A 192 -0.49 -8.36 22.72
N TYR A 193 0.72 -7.83 22.49
CA TYR A 193 2.00 -8.46 22.78
C TYR A 193 2.84 -7.49 23.61
N GLY A 194 3.67 -8.00 24.52
CA GLY A 194 4.42 -7.14 25.43
C GLY A 194 5.46 -7.88 26.24
N LEU A 195 6.30 -7.11 26.94
CA LEU A 195 7.34 -7.58 27.85
C LEU A 195 6.99 -7.10 29.27
N GLY A 196 6.56 -8.03 30.13
CA GLY A 196 6.13 -7.71 31.50
C GLY A 196 4.89 -6.81 31.51
N LEU A 197 5.05 -5.57 32.00
CA LEU A 197 4.00 -4.53 32.08
C LEU A 197 3.94 -3.63 30.83
N TRP A 198 4.87 -3.83 29.90
CA TRP A 198 5.04 -2.97 28.73
C TRP A 198 4.43 -3.64 27.49
N GLY A 199 3.38 -3.03 26.96
CA GLY A 199 2.68 -3.48 25.77
C GLY A 199 3.18 -2.80 24.49
N LEU A 200 3.44 -3.59 23.45
CA LEU A 200 3.89 -3.11 22.14
C LEU A 200 2.77 -2.32 21.46
N SER A 201 3.00 -1.04 21.23
CA SER A 201 2.07 -0.16 20.54
C SER A 201 2.47 0.08 19.09
N GLU A 202 3.76 0.02 18.78
CA GLU A 202 4.26 0.21 17.41
C GLU A 202 5.59 -0.48 17.17
N VAL A 203 5.73 -1.06 15.98
CA VAL A 203 6.99 -1.57 15.43
C VAL A 203 7.34 -0.75 14.21
N GLY A 204 8.51 -0.12 14.25
CA GLY A 204 9.12 0.58 13.14
C GLY A 204 10.40 -0.13 12.70
N PHE A 205 10.68 -0.12 11.41
CA PHE A 205 11.97 -0.57 10.89
C PHE A 205 12.42 0.37 9.79
N ASN A 206 13.65 0.87 9.87
CA ASN A 206 14.16 1.79 8.86
C ASN A 206 15.63 1.52 8.54
N THR A 207 16.00 1.82 7.30
CA THR A 207 17.40 1.95 6.90
C THR A 207 17.76 3.43 6.94
N ASN A 208 17.88 3.99 8.14
CA ASN A 208 18.36 5.36 8.31
C ASN A 208 19.82 5.44 7.84
N ALA A 209 20.04 5.97 6.63
CA ALA A 209 21.26 6.70 6.35
C ALA A 209 21.22 7.97 7.23
N GLY A 210 21.98 7.96 8.32
CA GLY A 210 21.88 8.87 9.46
C GLY A 210 21.47 10.31 9.11
N ARG A 211 20.24 10.68 9.47
CA ARG A 211 19.83 12.09 9.48
C ARG A 211 20.28 12.67 10.83
N GLY A 212 21.50 13.22 10.90
CA GLY A 212 21.88 14.16 11.97
C GLY A 212 23.18 13.94 12.73
N ALA A 213 24.08 13.04 12.35
CA ALA A 213 25.39 12.91 13.00
C ALA A 213 26.54 13.01 11.99
N CYS A 214 27.58 13.77 12.36
CA CYS A 214 28.78 14.12 11.58
C CYS A 214 29.71 12.92 11.25
N VAL A 215 29.19 11.69 11.19
CA VAL A 215 29.97 10.50 10.88
C VAL A 215 29.13 9.63 9.95
N GLN A 216 29.68 9.30 8.78
CA GLN A 216 29.14 8.29 7.87
C GLN A 216 29.16 6.93 8.58
N LEU A 217 28.15 6.67 9.41
CA LEU A 217 27.90 5.33 9.92
C LEU A 217 27.38 4.48 8.76
N PRO A 218 27.86 3.23 8.59
CA PRO A 218 27.31 2.31 7.60
C PRO A 218 25.79 2.20 7.80
N SER A 219 25.03 1.98 6.73
CA SER A 219 23.56 1.89 6.75
C SER A 219 23.09 1.08 7.95
N VAL A 220 22.64 1.78 9.01
CA VAL A 220 22.20 1.12 10.24
C VAL A 220 20.76 0.74 9.99
N HIS A 221 20.49 -0.56 9.97
CA HIS A 221 19.13 -1.08 10.06
C HIS A 221 18.67 -0.85 11.49
N VAL A 222 17.73 0.08 11.70
CA VAL A 222 17.22 0.42 13.03
C VAL A 222 15.82 -0.17 13.20
N LEU A 223 15.69 -1.01 14.23
CA LEU A 223 14.40 -1.45 14.76
C LEU A 223 13.96 -0.42 15.81
N SER A 224 12.81 0.23 15.59
CA SER A 224 12.19 1.14 16.55
C SER A 224 10.99 0.46 17.17
N LEU A 225 10.91 0.40 18.50
CA LEU A 225 9.78 -0.18 19.22
C LEU A 225 9.19 0.89 20.13
N HIS A 226 7.90 1.16 19.98
CA HIS A 226 7.15 1.96 20.96
C HIS A 226 6.39 1.02 21.88
N ILE A 227 6.60 1.22 23.18
CA ILE A 227 6.03 0.38 24.21
C ILE A 227 5.39 1.27 25.27
N SER A 228 4.18 0.92 25.69
CA SER A 228 3.37 1.68 26.64
C SER A 228 2.98 0.82 27.83
N PRO A 229 2.81 1.38 29.05
CA PRO A 229 2.35 0.63 30.19
C PRO A 229 0.90 0.16 29.98
N VAL A 230 0.64 -1.11 30.26
CA VAL A 230 -0.73 -1.66 30.18
C VAL A 230 -1.45 -1.33 31.50
N GLN A 231 -2.53 -0.53 31.43
CA GLN A 231 -3.21 0.04 32.61
C GLN A 231 -4.11 -0.93 33.38
N ASP A 232 -4.42 -2.11 32.85
CA ASP A 232 -5.25 -3.11 33.52
C ASP A 232 -4.51 -4.43 33.65
N SER A 233 -4.95 -5.27 34.59
CA SER A 233 -4.45 -6.57 35.06
C SER A 233 -4.23 -7.66 33.97
N VAL A 234 -3.60 -7.31 32.87
CA VAL A 234 -3.21 -8.16 31.76
C VAL A 234 -1.72 -8.35 31.88
N SER A 235 -1.32 -9.37 32.64
CA SER A 235 0.03 -9.93 32.51
C SER A 235 0.08 -10.70 31.18
N PHE A 236 1.17 -10.59 30.44
CA PHE A 236 1.45 -11.45 29.29
C PHE A 236 2.30 -12.66 29.76
N PRO A 237 1.72 -13.76 30.27
CA PRO A 237 2.51 -14.96 30.59
C PRO A 237 3.10 -15.53 29.30
N ASN A 238 4.38 -15.94 29.33
CA ASN A 238 5.18 -16.32 28.14
C ASN A 238 5.42 -15.17 27.12
N ALA A 239 5.36 -13.93 27.61
CA ALA A 239 5.65 -12.68 26.90
C ALA A 239 6.80 -12.75 25.89
N GLU A 240 7.98 -13.22 26.31
CA GLU A 240 9.22 -13.15 25.52
C GLU A 240 9.12 -13.93 24.20
N LEU A 241 8.67 -15.20 24.25
CA LEU A 241 8.47 -16.02 23.05
C LEU A 241 7.37 -15.47 22.14
N SER A 242 6.32 -14.86 22.74
CA SER A 242 5.27 -14.22 21.95
C SER A 242 5.68 -12.88 21.35
N PHE A 243 6.64 -12.18 21.98
CA PHE A 243 7.15 -10.90 21.53
C PHE A 243 8.12 -11.09 20.38
N GLU A 244 9.08 -12.00 20.50
CA GLU A 244 9.99 -12.38 19.41
C GLU A 244 9.19 -12.89 18.20
N ALA A 245 8.26 -13.83 18.42
CA ALA A 245 7.39 -14.33 17.36
C ALA A 245 6.46 -13.26 16.76
N GLU A 246 6.19 -12.15 17.46
CA GLU A 246 5.46 -11.01 16.91
C GLU A 246 6.37 -10.14 16.04
N ILE A 247 7.60 -9.86 16.50
CA ILE A 247 8.61 -9.14 15.71
C ILE A 247 8.91 -9.87 14.41
N ASP A 248 8.99 -11.20 14.43
CA ASP A 248 9.23 -12.06 13.26
C ASP A 248 8.13 -12.00 12.19
N LYS A 249 6.93 -11.52 12.54
CA LYS A 249 5.84 -11.34 11.54
C LYS A 249 6.08 -10.12 10.65
N HIS A 250 6.95 -9.21 11.07
CA HIS A 250 7.26 -8.00 10.33
C HIS A 250 8.42 -8.22 9.36
N MET A 251 8.68 -7.21 8.54
CA MET A 251 9.83 -7.16 7.64
C MET A 251 11.15 -6.84 8.37
N VAL A 252 11.31 -7.30 9.61
CA VAL A 252 12.53 -7.05 10.38
C VAL A 252 13.58 -8.05 9.91
N THR A 253 14.70 -7.54 9.40
CA THR A 253 15.85 -8.35 8.99
C THR A 253 17.10 -7.75 9.62
N ASN A 254 17.99 -8.60 10.17
CA ASN A 254 19.32 -8.29 10.72
C ASN A 254 19.55 -6.80 11.06
N PHE A 255 18.90 -6.31 12.12
CA PHE A 255 19.07 -4.94 12.58
C PHE A 255 20.35 -4.77 13.38
N SER A 256 20.95 -3.58 13.34
CA SER A 256 22.16 -3.22 14.09
C SER A 256 21.94 -2.09 15.09
N GLY A 257 20.81 -1.37 14.98
CA GLY A 257 20.35 -0.40 15.96
C GLY A 257 18.99 -0.80 16.53
N LEU A 258 18.82 -0.61 17.84
CA LEU A 258 17.54 -0.74 18.53
C LEU A 258 17.20 0.60 19.17
N ASP A 259 16.03 1.13 18.83
CA ASP A 259 15.49 2.39 19.35
C ASP A 259 14.22 2.08 20.16
N LEU A 260 14.26 2.35 21.46
CA LEU A 260 13.19 2.00 22.40
C LEU A 260 12.51 3.28 22.90
N HIS A 261 11.25 3.46 22.52
CA HIS A 261 10.42 4.58 22.97
C HIS A 261 9.45 4.10 24.04
N LEU A 262 9.62 4.60 25.26
CA LEU A 262 8.72 4.34 26.40
C LEU A 262 7.77 5.53 26.54
N SER A 263 6.47 5.24 26.55
CA SER A 263 5.39 6.25 26.66
C SER A 263 4.75 6.24 28.05
#